data_AF-A0AAP9J2E6-F1
#
_entry.id   AF-A0AAP9J2E6-F1
#
_cell.length_a   1.000
_cell.length_b   1.000
_cell.length_c   1.000
_cell.angle_alpha   90.00
_cell.angle_beta   90.00
_cell.angle_gamma   90.00
#
_symmetry.space_group_name_H-M   'P 1'
#
loop_
_entity.id
_entity.type
_entity.pdbx_description
1 polymer ?
#
loop_
_entity_poly.entity_id
_entity_poly.type
_entity_poly.pdbx_seq_one_letter_code
_entity_poly.pdbx_strand_id
1 'polypeptide(L)'
;MHYFNVALCPEKNRLPYLQGSFVRPHVYLFEDCPTGDEDDAYTLSYHKMQNMIAATPYQAHINLYAARMDSLLRGAVDGFIHYQSRSCRRLLVWRIDSLHKDSKAWGYYQHAIE
;
A
#
# COMPACT_ATOMS: atom_id res chain seq x y z
N MET A 1 -0.03 18.01 6.81
CA MET A 1 0.38 16.95 5.85
C MET A 1 -0.08 15.61 6.43
N HIS A 2 -1.02 14.94 5.78
CA HIS A 2 -1.64 13.72 6.33
C HIS A 2 -0.92 12.48 5.81
N TYR A 3 -0.30 11.72 6.71
CA TYR A 3 0.30 10.43 6.41
C TYR A 3 -0.70 9.31 6.65
N PHE A 4 -0.84 8.41 5.68
CA PHE A 4 -1.70 7.23 5.74
C PHE A 4 -0.84 5.98 5.56
N ASN A 5 -0.55 5.31 6.68
CA ASN A 5 0.05 3.97 6.67
C ASN A 5 -1.01 2.95 6.27
N VAL A 6 -0.80 2.27 5.15
CA VAL A 6 -1.64 1.20 4.62
C VAL A 6 -0.80 -0.07 4.59
N ALA A 7 -1.29 -1.15 5.19
CA ALA A 7 -0.70 -2.47 5.00
C ALA A 7 -1.49 -3.21 3.93
N LEU A 8 -0.81 -3.90 3.01
CA LEU A 8 -1.47 -4.61 1.92
C LEU A 8 -2.40 -5.70 2.48
N CYS A 9 -1.86 -6.61 3.29
CA CYS A 9 -2.63 -7.56 4.08
C CYS A 9 -1.89 -7.86 5.39
N PRO A 10 -2.59 -8.28 6.45
CA PRO A 10 -1.95 -8.71 7.68
C PRO A 10 -1.32 -10.11 7.48
N GLU A 11 0.01 -10.18 7.49
CA GLU A 11 0.73 -11.45 7.53
C GLU A 11 1.24 -11.73 8.96
N LYS A 12 0.96 -12.93 9.50
CA LYS A 12 1.41 -13.34 10.83
C LYS A 12 2.94 -13.18 10.94
N ASN A 13 3.40 -12.51 11.99
CA ASN A 13 4.80 -12.17 12.24
C ASN A 13 5.46 -11.24 11.20
N ARG A 14 4.70 -10.66 10.26
CA ARG A 14 5.21 -9.72 9.27
C ARG A 14 4.54 -8.35 9.40
N LEU A 15 4.87 -7.71 10.51
CA LEU A 15 4.38 -6.38 10.83
C LEU A 15 5.31 -5.30 10.25
N PRO A 16 4.78 -4.14 9.85
CA PRO A 16 5.59 -3.03 9.38
C PRO A 16 6.32 -2.36 10.55
N TYR A 17 7.61 -2.13 10.37
CA TYR A 17 8.46 -1.36 11.28
C TYR A 17 9.25 -0.33 10.50
N LEU A 18 9.67 0.75 11.16
CA LEU A 18 10.69 1.67 10.67
C LEU A 18 11.68 1.93 11.80
N GLN A 19 12.96 1.62 11.55
CA GLN A 19 14.04 1.83 12.51
C GLN A 19 13.75 1.21 13.89
N GLY A 20 13.22 -0.02 13.90
CA GLY A 20 12.86 -0.74 15.13
C GLY A 20 11.52 -0.36 15.76
N SER A 21 10.88 0.72 15.29
CA SER A 21 9.58 1.17 15.80
C SER A 21 8.42 0.59 14.99
N PHE A 22 7.45 0.00 15.67
CA PHE A 22 6.25 -0.53 15.01
C PHE A 22 5.45 0.60 14.37
N VAL A 23 5.10 0.44 13.09
CA VAL A 23 4.23 1.37 12.37
C VAL A 23 2.82 0.83 12.40
N ARG A 24 1.92 1.46 13.16
CA ARG A 24 0.51 1.05 13.15
C ARG A 24 -0.14 1.39 11.80
N PRO A 25 -0.68 0.42 11.04
CA PRO A 25 -1.49 0.71 9.87
C PRO A 25 -2.78 1.41 10.27
N HIS A 26 -3.19 2.41 9.48
CA HIS A 26 -4.51 3.03 9.59
C HIS A 26 -5.56 2.17 8.89
N VAL A 27 -5.16 1.54 7.79
CA VAL A 27 -6.01 0.70 6.94
C VAL A 27 -5.22 -0.53 6.52
N TYR A 28 -5.90 -1.67 6.50
CA TYR A 28 -5.45 -2.84 5.75
C TYR A 28 -6.22 -2.86 4.42
N LEU A 29 -5.52 -2.99 3.29
CA LEU A 29 -6.20 -3.06 1.99
C LEU A 29 -7.07 -4.34 1.91
N PHE A 30 -6.59 -5.39 2.57
CA PHE A 30 -7.28 -6.65 2.78
C PHE A 30 -7.29 -7.02 4.26
N GLU A 31 -8.44 -7.42 4.79
CA GLU A 31 -8.60 -7.96 6.15
C GLU A 31 -7.84 -9.29 6.31
N ASP A 32 -7.85 -10.12 5.26
CA ASP A 32 -7.11 -11.38 5.17
C ASP A 32 -6.36 -11.44 3.83
N CYS A 33 -5.15 -12.00 3.81
CA CYS A 33 -4.41 -12.17 2.55
C CYS A 33 -5.15 -13.17 1.64
N PRO A 34 -5.62 -12.77 0.45
CA PRO A 34 -6.34 -13.67 -0.43
C PRO A 34 -5.43 -14.81 -0.93
N THR A 35 -6.00 -16.00 -1.03
CA THR A 35 -5.28 -17.24 -1.43
C THR A 35 -5.74 -17.76 -2.80
N GLY A 36 -6.30 -16.90 -3.66
CA GLY A 36 -6.82 -17.24 -4.99
C GLY A 36 -5.79 -17.12 -6.13
N ASP A 37 -6.25 -17.33 -7.37
CA ASP A 37 -5.45 -17.19 -8.59
C ASP A 37 -4.85 -15.77 -8.76
N GLU A 38 -3.66 -15.69 -9.36
CA GLU A 38 -2.85 -14.46 -9.42
C GLU A 38 -3.53 -13.28 -10.15
N ASP A 39 -4.28 -13.55 -11.22
CA ASP A 39 -4.97 -12.52 -12.02
C ASP A 39 -6.16 -11.90 -11.27
N ASP A 40 -6.89 -12.73 -10.50
CA ASP A 40 -7.97 -12.26 -9.63
C ASP A 40 -7.40 -11.41 -8.49
N ALA A 41 -6.25 -11.81 -7.93
CA ALA A 41 -5.58 -11.07 -6.87
C ALA A 41 -5.12 -9.67 -7.34
N TYR A 42 -4.53 -9.57 -8.54
CA TYR A 42 -4.14 -8.29 -9.14
C TYR A 42 -5.34 -7.36 -9.29
N THR A 43 -6.39 -7.83 -9.98
CA THR A 43 -7.56 -7.02 -10.32
C THR A 43 -8.29 -6.54 -9.06
N LEU A 44 -8.44 -7.42 -8.07
CA LEU A 44 -9.07 -7.09 -6.80
C LEU A 44 -8.28 -6.01 -6.03
N SER A 45 -6.94 -6.15 -5.98
CA SER A 45 -6.07 -5.19 -5.31
C SER A 45 -6.08 -3.82 -5.99
N TYR A 46 -6.08 -3.81 -7.32
CA TYR A 46 -6.22 -2.61 -8.14
C TYR A 46 -7.47 -1.80 -7.76
N HIS A 47 -8.64 -2.45 -7.79
CA HIS A 47 -9.90 -1.77 -7.47
C HIS A 47 -9.98 -1.34 -6.00
N LYS A 48 -9.48 -2.17 -5.07
CA LYS A 48 -9.44 -1.79 -3.64
C LYS A 48 -8.57 -0.57 -3.40
N MET A 49 -7.42 -0.46 -4.06
CA MET A 49 -6.57 0.72 -3.93
C MET A 49 -7.29 1.97 -4.45
N GLN A 50 -7.94 1.90 -5.62
CA GLN A 50 -8.70 3.03 -6.16
C GLN A 50 -9.80 3.51 -5.20
N ASN A 51 -10.54 2.57 -4.60
CA ASN A 51 -11.58 2.88 -3.62
C ASN A 51 -10.99 3.54 -2.35
N MET A 52 -9.87 3.02 -1.85
CA MET A 52 -9.19 3.60 -0.69
C MET A 52 -8.68 5.01 -1.00
N ILE A 53 -8.07 5.21 -2.17
CA ILE A 53 -7.61 6.53 -2.61
C ILE A 53 -8.77 7.53 -2.68
N ALA A 54 -9.91 7.13 -3.23
CA ALA A 54 -11.10 7.97 -3.29
C ALA A 54 -11.58 8.42 -1.90
N ALA A 55 -11.38 7.59 -0.87
CA ALA A 55 -11.73 7.89 0.52
C ALA A 55 -10.66 8.68 1.31
N THR A 56 -9.45 8.88 0.75
CA THR A 56 -8.37 9.62 1.42
C THR A 56 -8.32 11.10 0.98
N PRO A 57 -7.71 12.00 1.77
CA PRO A 57 -7.54 13.40 1.36
C PRO A 57 -6.71 13.57 0.08
N TYR A 58 -7.04 14.58 -0.72
CA TYR A 58 -6.41 14.89 -2.03
C TYR A 58 -4.87 15.07 -1.99
N GLN A 59 -4.29 15.50 -0.87
CA GLN A 59 -2.84 15.71 -0.69
C GLN A 59 -2.21 14.69 0.27
N ALA A 60 -2.84 13.52 0.45
CA ALA A 60 -2.34 12.50 1.36
C ALA A 60 -1.00 11.89 0.91
N HIS A 61 -0.19 11.54 1.90
CA HIS A 61 1.03 10.75 1.75
C HIS A 61 0.74 9.33 2.20
N ILE A 62 0.68 8.41 1.27
CA ILE A 62 0.33 7.01 1.53
C ILE A 62 1.61 6.21 1.64
N ASN A 63 1.83 5.55 2.78
CA ASN A 63 2.87 4.56 2.95
C ASN A 63 2.25 3.17 2.79
N LEU A 64 2.53 2.47 1.69
CA LEU A 64 2.03 1.12 1.44
C LEU A 64 3.07 0.09 1.87
N TYR A 65 2.76 -0.69 2.90
CA TYR A 65 3.62 -1.75 3.42
C TYR A 65 3.17 -3.10 2.89
N ALA A 66 4.10 -3.85 2.31
CA ALA A 66 3.86 -5.21 1.84
C ALA A 66 4.97 -6.16 2.26
N ALA A 67 4.59 -7.36 2.67
CA ALA A 67 5.52 -8.43 3.03
C ALA A 67 6.08 -9.17 1.81
N ARG A 68 5.33 -9.17 0.70
CA ARG A 68 5.66 -9.86 -0.55
C ARG A 68 5.58 -8.89 -1.73
N MET A 69 6.34 -9.22 -2.77
CA MET A 69 6.36 -8.52 -4.05
C MET A 69 5.61 -9.39 -5.05
N ASP A 70 4.28 -9.40 -4.94
CA ASP A 70 3.39 -10.28 -5.68
C ASP A 70 2.34 -9.49 -6.48
N SER A 71 1.40 -10.21 -7.10
CA SER A 71 0.32 -9.63 -7.91
C SER A 71 -0.58 -8.70 -7.10
N LEU A 72 -0.74 -8.91 -5.79
CA LEU A 72 -1.50 -7.99 -4.92
C LEU A 72 -0.79 -6.65 -4.80
N LEU A 73 0.52 -6.65 -4.54
CA LEU A 73 1.27 -5.41 -4.44
C LEU A 73 1.25 -4.67 -5.77
N ARG A 74 1.48 -5.40 -6.87
CA ARG A 74 1.46 -4.82 -8.22
C ARG A 74 0.11 -4.18 -8.52
N GLY A 75 -0.99 -4.89 -8.27
CA GLY A 75 -2.34 -4.37 -8.46
C GLY A 75 -2.61 -3.11 -7.64
N ALA A 76 -2.20 -3.09 -6.37
CA ALA A 76 -2.35 -1.91 -5.52
C ALA A 76 -1.55 -0.71 -6.06
N VAL A 77 -0.30 -0.91 -6.47
CA VAL A 77 0.54 0.16 -7.03
C VAL A 77 -0.06 0.69 -8.33
N ASP A 78 -0.45 -0.18 -9.25
CA ASP A 78 -1.05 0.22 -10.53
C ASP A 78 -2.41 0.90 -10.31
N GLY A 79 -3.18 0.44 -9.32
CA GLY A 79 -4.44 1.07 -8.91
C GLY A 79 -4.23 2.50 -8.39
N PHE A 80 -3.10 2.76 -7.72
CA PHE A 80 -2.70 4.13 -7.41
C PHE A 80 -2.35 4.92 -8.65
N ILE A 81 -1.40 4.44 -9.46
CA ILE A 81 -0.87 5.17 -10.62
C ILE A 81 -1.99 5.58 -11.60
N HIS A 82 -2.97 4.69 -11.80
CA HIS A 82 -4.04 4.88 -12.77
C HIS A 82 -5.32 5.48 -12.19
N TYR A 83 -5.27 6.05 -10.97
CA TYR A 83 -6.42 6.71 -10.38
C TYR A 83 -6.82 7.95 -11.19
N GLN A 84 -8.02 7.93 -11.79
CA GLN A 84 -8.42 8.91 -12.81
C GLN A 84 -8.92 10.25 -12.27
N SER A 85 -9.29 10.34 -10.98
CA SER A 85 -9.76 11.61 -10.43
C SER A 85 -8.57 12.50 -10.06
N ARG A 86 -8.75 13.82 -10.19
CA ARG A 86 -7.75 14.82 -9.83
C ARG A 86 -7.15 14.48 -8.45
N SER A 87 -5.83 14.39 -8.36
CA SER A 87 -5.13 13.93 -7.16
C SER A 87 -3.76 14.58 -7.05
N CYS A 88 -3.35 15.01 -5.86
CA CYS A 88 -1.97 15.42 -5.54
C CYS A 88 -1.33 14.44 -4.54
N ARG A 89 -1.83 13.21 -4.47
CA ARG A 89 -1.37 12.22 -3.52
C ARG A 89 -0.02 11.66 -3.92
N ARG A 90 0.70 11.17 -2.92
CA ARG A 90 1.98 10.48 -3.06
C ARG A 90 1.88 9.09 -2.46
N LEU A 91 2.53 8.12 -3.08
CA LEU A 91 2.63 6.75 -2.62
C LEU A 91 4.10 6.41 -2.42
N LEU A 92 4.45 5.98 -1.22
CA LEU A 92 5.74 5.37 -0.91
C LEU A 92 5.50 3.91 -0.55
N VAL A 93 6.11 3.02 -1.32
CA VAL A 93 5.98 1.58 -1.15
C VAL A 93 7.14 1.08 -0.31
N TRP A 94 6.82 0.26 0.69
CA TRP A 94 7.73 -0.28 1.67
C TRP A 94 7.66 -1.81 1.65
N ARG A 95 8.82 -2.45 1.53
CA ARG A 95 8.96 -3.89 1.75
C ARG A 95 9.23 -4.13 3.23
N ILE A 96 8.38 -4.92 3.87
CA ILE A 96 8.55 -5.29 5.28
C ILE A 96 9.78 -6.21 5.42
N ASP A 97 10.70 -5.85 6.31
CA ASP A 97 11.86 -6.64 6.73
C ASP A 97 11.70 -7.02 8.21
N SER A 98 10.91 -8.05 8.45
CA SER A 98 10.57 -8.48 9.81
C SER A 98 11.77 -9.01 10.60
N LEU A 99 12.79 -9.52 9.90
CA LEU A 99 14.01 -10.03 10.54
C LEU A 99 14.76 -8.91 11.25
N HIS A 100 14.83 -7.74 10.62
CA HIS A 100 15.55 -6.58 11.15
C HIS A 100 14.66 -5.58 11.87
N LYS A 101 13.36 -5.90 12.06
CA LYS A 101 12.34 -4.96 12.56
C LYS A 101 12.42 -3.62 11.84
N ASP A 102 12.43 -3.68 10.52
CA ASP A 102 12.47 -2.48 9.67
C ASP A 102 11.63 -2.68 8.40
N SER A 103 11.52 -1.63 7.59
CA SER A 103 10.93 -1.70 6.25
C SER A 103 11.80 -0.91 5.30
N LYS A 104 12.04 -1.47 4.11
CA LYS A 104 12.91 -0.89 3.10
C LYS A 104 12.06 -0.21 2.04
N ALA A 105 12.40 1.03 1.70
CA ALA A 105 11.76 1.74 0.62
C ALA A 105 11.97 0.97 -0.70
N TRP A 106 10.89 0.79 -1.45
CA TRP A 106 10.88 0.01 -2.69
C TRP A 106 10.53 0.86 -3.91
N GLY A 107 9.55 1.75 -3.80
CA GLY A 107 9.11 2.59 -4.92
C GLY A 107 8.40 3.86 -4.45
N TYR A 108 8.45 4.91 -5.27
CA TYR A 108 7.80 6.18 -5.00
C TYR A 108 7.02 6.64 -6.24
N TYR A 109 5.75 7.01 -6.04
CA TYR A 109 4.85 7.47 -7.08
C TYR A 109 4.14 8.73 -6.63
N GLN A 110 3.85 9.64 -7.57
CA GLN A 110 3.17 10.89 -7.28
C GLN A 110 2.24 11.24 -8.43
N HIS A 111 1.01 11.60 -8.10
CA HIS A 111 0.10 12.21 -9.07
C HIS A 111 0.54 13.63 -9.39
N ALA A 112 0.47 13.99 -10.67
CA ALA A 112 0.75 15.34 -11.12
C ALA A 112 -0.23 16.33 -10.47
N ILE A 113 0.28 17.52 -10.16
CA ILE A 113 -0.55 18.63 -9.71
C ILE A 113 -1.24 19.19 -10.97
N GLU A 114 -2.36 18.59 -11.35
CA GLU A 114 -3.31 19.21 -12.28
C GLU A 114 -4.19 20.20 -11.54
#